data_AF-A0A7J3EKS9-F1
#
_entry.id   AF-A0A7J3EKS9-F1
#
_cell.length_a   1.000
_cell.length_b   1.000
_cell.length_c   1.000
_cell.angle_alpha   90.00
_cell.angle_beta   90.00
_cell.angle_gamma   90.00
#
_symmetry.space_group_name_H-M   'P 1'
#
loop_
_entity.id
_entity.type
_entity.pdbx_description
1 polymer ?
#
loop_
_entity_poly.entity_id
_entity_poly.type
_entity_poly.pdbx_seq_one_letter_code
_entity_poly.pdbx_strand_id
1 'polypeptide(L)' 'MVERVMISGDFFVDPAEKFEELLQELSFMRIRKDEVVTIVAELLKRKELEFSGVTTEDILEVLNKILH' A
#
# COMPACT_ATOMS: atom_id res chain seq x y z
N MET A 1 -11.95 -12.07 4.65
CA MET A 1 -11.92 -10.67 4.17
C MET A 1 -10.89 -9.93 4.97
N VAL A 2 -10.20 -8.97 4.35
CA VAL A 2 -9.29 -8.05 5.05
C VAL A 2 -10.09 -6.81 5.42
N GLU A 3 -10.15 -6.53 6.72
CA GLU A 3 -10.92 -5.40 7.28
C GLU A 3 -10.14 -4.09 7.27
N ARG A 4 -8.80 -4.17 7.31
CA ARG A 4 -7.91 -3.02 7.31
C ARG A 4 -6.55 -3.39 6.76
N VAL A 5 -5.99 -2.53 5.91
CA VAL A 5 -4.59 -2.57 5.47
C VAL A 5 -3.88 -1.34 6.04
N MET A 6 -2.68 -1.52 6.59
CA MET A 6 -1.85 -0.44 7.13
C MET A 6 -0.41 -0.68 6.69
N ILE A 7 0.25 0.38 6.17
CA ILE A 7 1.65 0.35 5.75
C ILE A 7 2.42 1.32 6.65
N SER A 8 3.41 0.82 7.37
CA SER A 8 4.28 1.61 8.25
C SER A 8 5.70 1.07 8.22
N GLY A 9 6.69 1.93 8.37
CA GLY A 9 8.10 1.54 8.37
C GLY A 9 9.01 2.75 8.50
N ASP A 10 10.32 2.50 8.41
CA ASP A 10 11.34 3.54 8.38
C ASP A 10 11.67 3.85 6.90
N PHE A 11 10.86 4.69 6.28
CA PHE A 11 11.04 5.15 4.90
C PHE A 11 10.58 6.60 4.77
N PHE A 12 11.08 7.30 3.74
CA PHE A 12 10.56 8.60 3.34
C PHE A 12 9.66 8.44 2.12
N VAL A 13 8.56 9.18 2.08
CA VAL A 13 7.61 9.20 0.98
C VAL A 13 7.26 10.64 0.60
N ASP A 14 7.28 10.95 -0.70
CA ASP A 14 6.98 12.26 -1.25
C ASP A 14 5.95 12.15 -2.40
N PRO A 15 4.87 12.93 -2.42
CA PRO A 15 4.37 13.79 -1.32
C PRO A 15 3.71 12.97 -0.20
N ALA A 16 4.04 13.31 1.05
CA ALA A 16 3.51 12.63 2.24
C ALA A 16 1.97 12.67 2.33
N GLU A 17 1.35 13.78 1.91
CA GLU A 17 -0.10 13.97 1.91
C GLU A 17 -0.82 12.90 1.07
N LYS A 18 -0.30 12.57 -0.12
CA LYS A 18 -0.88 11.55 -0.99
C LYS A 18 -0.73 10.14 -0.41
N PHE A 19 0.31 9.92 0.40
CA PHE A 19 0.49 8.64 1.10
C PHE A 19 -0.52 8.49 2.24
N GLU A 20 -0.78 9.56 2.99
CA GLU A 20 -1.85 9.57 4.00
C GLU A 20 -3.22 9.31 3.38
N GLU A 21 -3.52 9.96 2.25
CA GLU A 21 -4.75 9.69 1.49
C GLU A 21 -4.87 8.21 1.09
N LEU A 22 -3.77 7.60 0.61
CA LEU A 22 -3.74 6.19 0.25
C LEU A 22 -4.05 5.28 1.44
N LEU A 23 -3.44 5.56 2.61
CA LEU A 23 -3.70 4.82 3.84
C LEU A 23 -5.15 4.96 4.29
N GLN A 24 -5.71 6.16 4.15
CA GLN A 24 -7.11 6.43 4.46
C GLN A 24 -8.03 5.62 3.52
N GLU A 25 -7.81 5.66 2.20
CA GLU A 25 -8.58 4.87 1.22
C GLU A 25 -8.54 3.37 1.54
N LEU A 26 -7.35 2.83 1.82
CA LEU A 26 -7.18 1.43 2.21
C LEU A 26 -7.91 1.04 3.51
N SER A 27 -8.05 1.98 4.45
CA SER A 27 -8.73 1.72 5.73
C SER A 27 -10.26 1.61 5.62
N PHE A 28 -10.86 2.20 4.58
CA PHE A 28 -12.30 2.14 4.34
C PHE A 28 -12.71 1.02 3.36
N MET A 29 -11.75 0.39 2.68
CA MET A 29 -12.02 -0.67 1.72
C MET A 29 -12.19 -2.04 2.37
N ARG A 30 -13.21 -2.77 1.93
CA ARG A 30 -13.40 -4.19 2.23
C ARG A 30 -12.82 -5.02 1.09
N ILE A 31 -11.63 -5.56 1.31
CA ILE A 31 -10.85 -6.22 0.25
C ILE A 31 -10.84 -7.74 0.46
N ARG A 32 -11.02 -8.52 -0.61
CA ARG A 32 -10.82 -9.97 -0.55
C ARG A 32 -9.33 -10.27 -0.46
N LYS A 33 -8.96 -11.32 0.29
CA LYS A 33 -7.54 -11.60 0.63
C LYS A 33 -6.66 -11.73 -0.62
N ASP A 34 -7.20 -12.36 -1.66
CA ASP A 34 -6.61 -12.59 -2.98
C ASP A 34 -6.51 -11.32 -3.84
N GLU A 35 -7.21 -10.24 -3.49
CA GLU A 35 -7.23 -8.98 -4.24
C GLU A 35 -6.36 -7.88 -3.61
N VAL A 36 -5.89 -8.05 -2.38
CA VAL A 36 -5.15 -7.03 -1.63
C VAL A 36 -3.94 -6.51 -2.41
N VAL A 37 -3.11 -7.42 -2.94
CA VAL A 37 -1.89 -7.06 -3.67
C VAL A 37 -2.23 -6.22 -4.91
N THR A 38 -3.24 -6.64 -5.67
CA THR A 38 -3.69 -5.94 -6.88
C THR A 38 -4.21 -4.54 -6.56
N ILE A 39 -5.07 -4.40 -5.56
CA ILE A 39 -5.67 -3.11 -5.18
C ILE A 39 -4.60 -2.15 -4.65
N VAL A 40 -3.70 -2.62 -3.79
CA VAL A 40 -2.60 -1.77 -3.27
C VAL A 40 -1.68 -1.31 -4.41
N ALA A 41 -1.36 -2.20 -5.36
CA ALA A 41 -0.54 -1.85 -6.52
C ALA A 41 -1.19 -0.77 -7.40
N GLU A 42 -2.49 -0.85 -7.63
CA GLU A 42 -3.24 0.16 -8.39
C GLU A 42 -3.25 1.52 -7.67
N LEU A 43 -3.46 1.53 -6.35
CA LEU A 43 -3.48 2.76 -5.57
C LEU A 43 -2.10 3.44 -5.53
N LEU A 44 -1.03 2.67 -5.32
CA LEU A 44 0.35 3.18 -5.32
C LEU A 44 0.70 3.82 -6.69
N LYS A 45 0.30 3.19 -7.80
CA LYS A 45 0.49 3.74 -9.14
C LYS A 45 -0.31 5.02 -9.38
N ARG A 46 -1.56 5.08 -8.92
CA ARG A 46 -2.44 6.25 -9.12
C ARG A 46 -1.99 7.49 -8.34
N LYS A 47 -1.35 7.31 -7.20
CA LYS A 47 -0.96 8.41 -6.32
C LYS A 47 0.37 9.07 -6.70
N GLU A 48 1.11 8.54 -7.67
CA GLU A 48 2.41 9.10 -8.10
C GLU A 48 3.32 9.37 -6.89
N LEU A 49 3.50 8.35 -6.05
CA LEU A 49 4.32 8.43 -4.84
C LEU A 49 5.76 8.04 -5.16
N GLU A 50 6.70 8.82 -4.62
CA GLU A 50 8.11 8.49 -4.62
C GLU A 50 8.51 8.01 -3.23
N PHE A 51 9.08 6.81 -3.15
CA PHE A 51 9.59 6.23 -1.92
C PHE A 51 11.12 6.26 -1.93
N SER A 52 11.74 6.73 -0.84
CA SER A 52 13.18 6.68 -0.66
C SER A 52 13.56 5.51 0.24
N GLY A 53 14.45 4.65 -0.25
CA GLY A 53 14.96 3.48 0.48
C GLY A 53 14.14 2.20 0.31
N VAL A 54 12.97 2.29 -0.31
CA VAL A 54 12.13 1.15 -0.70
C VAL A 54 11.51 1.41 -2.06
N THR A 55 11.28 0.38 -2.88
CA THR A 55 10.50 0.50 -4.11
C THR A 55 9.06 0.06 -3.90
N THR A 56 8.18 0.43 -4.82
CA THR A 56 6.81 -0.10 -4.88
C THR A 56 6.81 -1.63 -4.98
N GLU A 57 7.75 -2.24 -5.70
CA GLU A 57 7.85 -3.71 -5.76
C GLU A 57 8.17 -4.33 -4.40
N ASP A 58 9.06 -3.72 -3.61
CA ASP A 58 9.40 -4.22 -2.27
C ASP A 58 8.16 -4.29 -1.37
N ILE A 59 7.33 -3.25 -1.41
CA ILE A 59 6.07 -3.18 -0.64
C ILE A 59 5.12 -4.32 -1.07
N LEU A 60 4.98 -4.54 -2.38
CA LEU A 60 4.10 -5.57 -2.92
C LEU A 60 4.61 -6.99 -2.61
N GLU A 61 5.93 -7.20 -2.62
CA GLU A 61 6.53 -8.48 -2.25
C GLU A 61 6.26 -8.81 -0.79
N VAL A 62 6.40 -7.83 0.12
CA VAL A 62 6.09 -8.00 1.55
C VAL A 62 4.62 -8.35 1.74
N LEU A 63 3.70 -7.65 1.07
CA LEU A 63 2.28 -7.96 1.13
C LEU A 63 1.99 -9.38 0.64
N ASN A 64 2.61 -9.78 -0.46
CA ASN A 64 2.41 -11.11 -1.03
C ASN A 64 2.89 -12.23 -0.09
N LYS A 65 4.01 -12.02 0.62
CA LYS A 65 4.55 -12.94 1.63
C LYS A 65 3.67 -13.08 2.88
N ILE A 66 2.95 -12.02 3.28
CA ILE A 66 2.06 -12.05 4.45
C ILE A 66 0.74 -12.77 4.11
N LEU A 67 0.30 -12.66 2.86
CA LEU A 67 -1.00 -13.18 2.42
C LEU A 67 -0.95 -14.65 1.98
N HIS A 68 0.23 -15.19 1.68
CA HIS A 68 0.46 -16.62 1.38
C HIS A 68 0.97 -17.35 2.61
#